data_AF-A0A962III6-F1
#
_entry.id   AF-A0A962III6-F1
#
_cell.length_a   1.000
_cell.length_b   1.000
_cell.length_c   1.000
_cell.angle_alpha   90.00
_cell.angle_beta   90.00
_cell.angle_gamma   90.00
#
_symmetry.space_group_name_H-M   'P 1'
#
loop_
_entity.id
_entity.type
_entity.pdbx_description
1 polymer ?
#
loop_
_entity_poly.entity_id
_entity_poly.type
_entity_poly.pdbx_seq_one_letter_code
_entity_poly.pdbx_strand_id
1 'polypeptide(L)'
;LSVTTMPGDDVTHPVPDNTGYITEGQFYLHNGVIDPFGSLSRLKQHVIGKVTREDHSQIMNTLIRFYAAARDAEQKQAMSFELSEFDERVLEFGRLFQQTFMDIEVSMPLEEALDTGWSILAECFKAEELLMKQQLIDKYFPKTGKNDHAPENV
;
A
#
# COMPACT_ATOMS: atom_id res chain seq x y z
N LEU A 1 -11.06 -20.55 -5.23
CA LEU A 1 -9.72 -20.25 -4.68
C LEU A 1 -8.95 -21.55 -4.63
N SER A 2 -7.85 -21.64 -5.36
CA SER A 2 -6.90 -22.76 -5.34
C SER A 2 -5.66 -22.36 -4.55
N VAL A 3 -5.03 -23.31 -3.85
CA VAL A 3 -3.82 -23.06 -3.05
C VAL A 3 -2.69 -23.90 -3.62
N THR A 4 -1.55 -23.26 -3.86
CA THR A 4 -0.32 -23.90 -4.33
C THR A 4 0.81 -23.51 -3.38
N THR A 5 1.47 -24.51 -2.79
CA THR A 5 2.65 -24.31 -1.94
C THR A 5 3.91 -24.32 -2.80
N MET A 6 4.79 -23.33 -2.64
CA MET A 6 6.07 -23.27 -3.34
C MET A 6 7.13 -24.11 -2.62
N PRO A 7 7.76 -25.11 -3.27
CA PRO A 7 8.90 -25.79 -2.68
C PRO A 7 10.10 -24.83 -2.66
N GLY A 8 10.66 -24.57 -1.48
CA GLY A 8 11.88 -23.78 -1.34
C GLY A 8 11.76 -22.30 -1.73
N ASP A 9 10.54 -21.75 -1.75
CA ASP A 9 10.25 -20.35 -2.13
C ASP A 9 10.65 -19.99 -3.57
N ASP A 10 10.75 -21.00 -4.44
CA ASP A 10 11.14 -20.80 -5.85
C ASP A 10 9.92 -20.51 -6.74
N VAL A 11 9.73 -19.23 -7.05
CA VAL A 11 8.68 -18.74 -7.96
C VAL A 11 8.89 -19.22 -9.41
N THR A 12 10.13 -19.55 -9.80
CA THR A 12 10.43 -20.09 -11.14
C THR A 12 10.16 -21.58 -11.25
N HIS A 13 9.74 -22.22 -10.16
CA HIS A 13 9.31 -23.61 -10.17
C HIS A 13 8.11 -23.77 -11.14
N PRO A 14 8.05 -24.86 -11.93
CA PRO A 14 7.04 -25.00 -12.99
C PRO A 14 5.57 -24.97 -12.53
N VAL A 15 5.30 -25.18 -11.24
CA VAL A 15 3.94 -25.27 -10.69
C VAL A 15 3.36 -23.88 -10.38
N PRO A 16 4.05 -23.00 -9.62
CA PRO A 16 3.67 -21.59 -9.49
C PRO A 16 3.56 -20.85 -10.83
N ASP A 17 4.53 -21.05 -11.73
CA ASP A 17 4.58 -20.37 -13.03
C ASP A 17 3.35 -20.68 -13.91
N ASN A 18 3.03 -21.97 -14.08
CA ASN A 18 1.84 -22.38 -14.83
C ASN A 18 0.53 -21.96 -14.14
N THR A 19 0.50 -21.88 -12.81
CA THR A 19 -0.69 -21.42 -12.08
C THR A 19 -0.96 -19.94 -12.31
N GLY A 20 0.07 -19.10 -12.30
CA GLY A 20 -0.04 -17.66 -12.63
C GLY A 20 -0.33 -17.39 -14.11
N TYR A 21 0.02 -18.34 -14.99
CA TYR A 21 -0.36 -18.27 -16.41
C TYR A 21 -1.83 -18.58 -16.65
N ILE A 22 -2.40 -19.54 -15.91
CA ILE A 22 -3.77 -20.03 -16.10
C ILE A 22 -4.79 -19.13 -15.39
N THR A 23 -4.44 -18.56 -14.24
CA THR A 23 -5.37 -17.77 -13.42
C THR A 23 -5.27 -16.28 -13.73
N GLU A 24 -6.35 -15.54 -13.48
CA GLU A 24 -6.41 -14.10 -13.72
C GLU A 24 -5.73 -13.27 -12.62
N GLY A 25 -4.96 -13.91 -11.74
CA GLY A 25 -4.24 -13.28 -10.64
C GLY A 25 -3.87 -14.26 -9.53
N GLN A 26 -2.92 -13.85 -8.70
CA GLN A 26 -2.46 -14.62 -7.55
C GLN A 26 -2.16 -13.70 -6.35
N PHE A 27 -2.26 -14.27 -5.16
CA PHE A 27 -1.76 -13.66 -3.92
C PHE A 27 -0.57 -14.46 -3.42
N TYR A 28 0.54 -13.77 -3.19
CA TYR A 28 1.70 -14.34 -2.50
C TYR A 28 1.55 -14.11 -1.01
N LEU A 29 1.82 -15.16 -0.24
CA LEU A 29 1.72 -15.16 1.21
C LEU A 29 3.05 -15.60 1.80
N HIS A 30 3.64 -14.75 2.63
CA HIS A 30 4.86 -15.05 3.36
C HIS A 30 4.58 -14.87 4.85
N ASN A 31 4.74 -15.95 5.64
CA ASN A 31 4.60 -15.91 7.11
C ASN A 31 3.30 -15.25 7.63
N GLY A 32 2.16 -15.48 6.97
CA GLY A 32 0.87 -14.89 7.36
C GLY A 32 0.67 -13.45 6.89
N VAL A 33 1.57 -12.91 6.07
CA VAL A 33 1.48 -11.56 5.50
C VAL A 33 1.38 -11.65 3.98
N ILE A 34 0.41 -10.94 3.40
CA ILE A 34 0.26 -10.82 1.95
C ILE A 34 1.40 -9.96 1.41
N ASP A 35 2.09 -10.45 0.38
CA ASP A 35 3.08 -9.66 -0.35
C ASP A 35 2.42 -8.96 -1.54
N PRO A 36 2.29 -7.62 -1.50
CA PRO A 36 1.61 -6.87 -2.56
C PRO A 36 2.43 -6.76 -3.85
N PHE A 37 3.75 -6.98 -3.84
CA PHE A 37 4.60 -6.82 -5.02
C PHE A 37 4.62 -8.06 -5.92
N GLY A 38 4.55 -9.25 -5.32
CA GLY A 38 4.36 -10.50 -6.08
C GLY A 38 2.91 -10.71 -6.53
N SER A 39 1.95 -10.12 -5.82
CA SER A 39 0.52 -10.34 -6.04
C SER A 39 -0.04 -9.54 -7.21
N LEU A 40 -0.96 -10.13 -7.98
CA LEU A 40 -1.59 -9.47 -9.13
C LEU A 40 -3.06 -9.88 -9.25
N SER A 41 -3.90 -8.94 -9.70
CA SER A 41 -5.21 -9.25 -10.25
C SER A 41 -5.35 -8.52 -11.59
N ARG A 42 -5.59 -9.29 -12.67
CA ARG A 42 -5.78 -8.77 -14.04
C ARG A 42 -7.17 -8.18 -14.23
N LEU A 43 -8.17 -8.72 -13.53
CA LEU A 43 -9.56 -8.27 -13.65
C LEU A 43 -9.86 -6.99 -12.87
N LYS A 44 -8.93 -6.53 -12.00
CA LYS A 44 -9.14 -5.34 -11.16
C LYS A 44 -9.57 -4.10 -11.95
N GLN A 45 -9.02 -3.91 -13.15
CA GLN A 45 -9.30 -2.76 -14.01
C GLN A 45 -10.76 -2.69 -14.48
N HIS A 46 -11.48 -3.81 -14.48
CA HIS A 46 -12.89 -3.85 -14.87
C HIS A 46 -13.84 -3.43 -13.74
N VAL A 47 -13.37 -3.46 -12.49
CA VAL A 47 -14.20 -3.26 -11.28
C VAL A 47 -13.89 -1.92 -10.61
N ILE A 48 -12.61 -1.55 -10.54
CA ILE A 48 -12.12 -0.33 -9.89
C ILE A 48 -12.75 0.91 -10.54
N GLY A 49 -13.35 1.78 -9.70
CA GLY A 49 -13.94 3.05 -10.12
C GLY A 49 -15.30 2.93 -10.83
N LYS A 50 -15.74 1.72 -11.20
CA LYS A 50 -17.05 1.48 -11.82
C LYS A 50 -18.05 0.89 -10.84
N VAL A 51 -17.64 -0.16 -10.14
CA VAL A 51 -18.45 -0.88 -9.14
C VAL A 51 -18.04 -0.49 -7.72
N THR A 52 -16.78 -0.09 -7.55
CA THR A 52 -16.24 0.45 -6.29
C THR A 52 -16.40 1.98 -6.25
N ARG A 53 -15.49 2.68 -5.58
CA ARG A 53 -15.41 4.13 -5.50
C ARG A 53 -14.46 4.74 -6.53
N GLU A 54 -14.71 5.99 -6.91
CA GLU A 54 -13.99 6.75 -7.95
C GLU A 54 -12.49 6.99 -7.67
N ASP A 55 -12.09 6.99 -6.40
CA ASP A 55 -10.72 7.21 -5.92
C ASP A 55 -9.89 5.93 -5.84
N HIS A 56 -10.54 4.75 -5.85
CA HIS A 56 -9.94 3.44 -5.59
C HIS A 56 -8.64 3.23 -6.38
N SER A 57 -8.62 3.54 -7.68
CA SER A 57 -7.39 3.34 -8.47
C SER A 57 -6.23 4.22 -8.01
N GLN A 58 -6.50 5.48 -7.66
CA GLN A 58 -5.45 6.43 -7.30
C GLN A 58 -4.93 6.17 -5.90
N ILE A 59 -5.83 5.88 -4.95
CA ILE A 59 -5.42 5.55 -3.58
C ILE A 59 -4.60 4.27 -3.56
N MET A 60 -5.06 3.20 -4.24
CA MET A 60 -4.31 1.93 -4.34
C MET A 60 -2.91 2.15 -4.91
N ASN A 61 -2.80 2.86 -6.05
CA ASN A 61 -1.50 3.12 -6.67
C ASN A 61 -0.57 3.94 -5.77
N THR A 62 -1.13 4.91 -5.04
CA THR A 62 -0.38 5.79 -4.14
C THR A 62 0.13 5.01 -2.92
N LEU A 63 -0.71 4.18 -2.30
CA LEU A 63 -0.32 3.33 -1.18
C LEU A 63 0.83 2.39 -1.55
N ILE A 64 0.72 1.70 -2.70
CA ILE A 64 1.79 0.79 -3.18
C ILE A 64 3.08 1.55 -3.49
N ARG A 65 2.98 2.75 -4.08
CA ARG A 65 4.17 3.58 -4.37
C ARG A 65 4.92 3.94 -3.09
N PHE A 66 4.22 4.40 -2.05
CA PHE A 66 4.85 4.72 -0.77
C PHE A 66 5.33 3.48 -0.03
N TYR A 67 4.65 2.34 -0.18
CA TYR A 67 5.12 1.08 0.38
C TYR A 67 6.41 0.60 -0.28
N ALA A 68 6.57 0.82 -1.60
CA ALA A 68 7.83 0.54 -2.30
C ALA A 68 8.96 1.45 -1.78
N ALA A 69 8.68 2.75 -1.62
CA ALA A 69 9.64 3.68 -1.01
C ALA A 69 10.01 3.29 0.43
N ALA A 70 9.07 2.74 1.20
CA ALA A 70 9.34 2.21 2.53
C ALA A 70 10.30 1.02 2.49
N ARG A 71 10.13 0.07 1.56
CA ARG A 71 11.07 -1.05 1.37
C ARG A 71 12.47 -0.57 1.01
N ASP A 72 12.57 0.43 0.11
CA ASP A 72 13.84 1.03 -0.25
C ASP A 72 14.50 1.71 0.96
N ALA A 73 13.73 2.43 1.77
CA ALA A 73 14.20 3.07 3.00
C ALA A 73 14.64 2.05 4.06
N GLU A 74 13.93 0.92 4.22
CA GLU A 74 14.34 -0.16 5.11
C GLU A 74 15.67 -0.77 4.68
N GLN A 75 15.87 -0.95 3.37
CA GLN A 75 17.14 -1.44 2.84
C GLN A 75 18.28 -0.44 3.12
N LYS A 76 18.04 0.86 2.93
CA LYS A 76 19.02 1.90 3.29
C LYS A 76 19.37 1.84 4.78
N GLN A 77 18.36 1.71 5.64
CA GLN A 77 18.52 1.61 7.09
C GLN A 77 19.34 0.37 7.48
N ALA A 78 19.05 -0.78 6.89
CA ALA A 78 19.78 -2.03 7.12
C ALA A 78 21.26 -1.94 6.70
N MET A 79 21.55 -1.14 5.67
CA MET A 79 22.91 -0.86 5.22
C MET A 79 23.59 0.28 6.00
N SER A 80 22.96 0.81 7.06
CA SER A 80 23.45 1.93 7.88
C SER A 80 23.69 3.23 7.12
N PHE A 81 22.92 3.50 6.06
CA PHE A 81 22.93 4.81 5.41
C PHE A 81 22.14 5.85 6.22
N GLU A 82 22.48 7.12 6.03
CA GLU A 82 21.68 8.22 6.58
C GLU A 82 20.29 8.25 5.93
N LEU A 83 19.27 8.37 6.78
CA LEU A 83 17.87 8.48 6.37
C LEU A 83 17.47 9.95 6.27
N SER A 84 16.76 10.30 5.21
CA SER A 84 16.11 11.61 5.12
C SER A 84 14.83 11.65 5.95
N GLU A 85 14.33 12.86 6.27
CA GLU A 85 13.00 13.01 6.90
C GLU A 85 11.89 12.35 6.08
N PHE A 86 12.04 12.28 4.75
CA PHE A 86 11.11 11.56 3.90
C PHE A 86 11.22 10.04 4.10
N ASP A 87 12.45 9.50 4.17
CA ASP A 87 12.70 8.08 4.44
C ASP A 87 12.08 7.66 5.79
N GLU A 88 12.23 8.47 6.84
CA GLU A 88 11.62 8.20 8.15
C GLU A 88 10.07 8.17 8.08
N ARG A 89 9.46 9.10 7.34
CA ARG A 89 7.99 9.12 7.16
C ARG A 89 7.49 7.94 6.34
N VAL A 90 8.20 7.52 5.29
CA VAL A 90 7.80 6.32 4.51
C VAL A 90 8.02 5.03 5.31
N LEU A 91 9.02 4.95 6.20
CA LEU A 91 9.19 3.82 7.11
C LEU A 91 7.99 3.67 8.04
N GLU A 92 7.55 4.77 8.65
CA GLU A 92 6.37 4.76 9.52
C GLU A 92 5.10 4.41 8.74
N PHE A 93 4.93 5.00 7.55
CA PHE A 93 3.86 4.60 6.64
C PHE A 93 3.88 3.10 6.33
N GLY A 94 5.05 2.55 6.03
CA GLY A 94 5.22 1.14 5.68
C GLY A 94 4.79 0.20 6.81
N ARG A 95 5.11 0.56 8.06
CA ARG A 95 4.69 -0.16 9.26
C ARG A 95 3.17 -0.14 9.43
N LEU A 96 2.56 1.05 9.33
CA LEU A 96 1.11 1.21 9.44
C LEU A 96 0.38 0.46 8.33
N PHE A 97 0.87 0.56 7.08
CA PHE A 97 0.30 -0.12 5.93
C PHE A 97 0.32 -1.65 6.11
N GLN A 98 1.43 -2.22 6.56
CA GLN A 98 1.55 -3.67 6.76
C GLN A 98 0.59 -4.16 7.84
N GLN A 99 0.53 -3.47 8.98
CA GLN A 99 -0.36 -3.82 10.10
C GLN A 99 -1.84 -3.70 9.73
N THR A 100 -2.18 -2.74 8.87
CA THR A 100 -3.56 -2.41 8.56
C THR A 100 -4.13 -3.21 7.39
N PHE A 101 -3.30 -3.60 6.41
CA PHE A 101 -3.80 -4.21 5.17
C PHE A 101 -3.22 -5.57 4.84
N MET A 102 -2.01 -5.88 5.29
CA MET A 102 -1.28 -7.04 4.78
C MET A 102 -1.41 -8.28 5.69
N ASP A 103 -1.89 -8.11 6.92
CA ASP A 103 -2.18 -9.22 7.82
C ASP A 103 -3.46 -9.96 7.37
N ILE A 104 -3.37 -11.30 7.25
CA ILE A 104 -4.48 -12.15 6.83
C ILE A 104 -5.65 -12.20 7.83
N GLU A 105 -5.41 -11.84 9.09
CA GLU A 105 -6.46 -11.80 10.11
C GLU A 105 -7.33 -10.55 9.97
N VAL A 106 -6.88 -9.54 9.23
CA VAL A 106 -7.65 -8.32 9.00
C VAL A 106 -8.80 -8.60 8.04
N SER A 107 -10.02 -8.34 8.53
CA SER A 107 -11.24 -8.39 7.73
C SER A 107 -11.93 -7.03 7.79
N MET A 108 -11.92 -6.30 6.67
CA MET A 108 -12.55 -4.98 6.56
C MET A 108 -13.35 -4.83 5.26
N PRO A 109 -14.49 -4.11 5.29
CA PRO A 109 -15.21 -3.70 4.09
C PRO A 109 -14.36 -2.81 3.18
N LEU A 110 -14.63 -2.84 1.88
CA LEU A 110 -13.85 -2.07 0.91
C LEU A 110 -13.88 -0.55 1.18
N GLU A 111 -15.05 0.03 1.47
CA GLU A 111 -15.16 1.47 1.70
C GLU A 111 -14.35 1.91 2.93
N GLU A 112 -14.39 1.11 3.99
CA GLU A 112 -13.59 1.32 5.20
C GLU A 112 -12.09 1.19 4.90
N ALA A 113 -11.70 0.22 4.07
CA ALA A 113 -10.30 0.07 3.63
C ALA A 113 -9.80 1.30 2.85
N LEU A 114 -10.65 1.85 1.96
CA LEU A 114 -10.30 3.05 1.18
C LEU A 114 -10.17 4.28 2.10
N ASP A 115 -11.08 4.46 3.05
CA ASP A 115 -11.04 5.57 4.02
C ASP A 115 -9.86 5.47 4.98
N THR A 116 -9.54 4.24 5.40
CA THR A 116 -8.34 3.95 6.20
C THR A 116 -7.06 4.27 5.41
N GLY A 117 -7.04 3.97 4.11
CA GLY A 117 -5.94 4.33 3.21
C GLY A 117 -5.69 5.84 3.16
N TRP A 118 -6.76 6.65 3.05
CA TRP A 118 -6.65 8.10 3.14
C TRP A 118 -6.17 8.59 4.51
N SER A 119 -6.63 7.95 5.57
CA SER A 119 -6.26 8.31 6.95
C SER A 119 -4.77 8.08 7.22
N ILE A 120 -4.23 6.91 6.85
CA ILE A 120 -2.81 6.60 7.01
C ILE A 120 -1.94 7.54 6.15
N LEU A 121 -2.36 7.84 4.92
CA LEU A 121 -1.64 8.81 4.08
C LEU A 121 -1.62 10.21 4.68
N ALA A 122 -2.72 10.64 5.30
CA ALA A 122 -2.80 11.96 5.93
C ALA A 122 -1.99 12.05 7.23
N GLU A 123 -1.76 10.92 7.91
CA GLU A 123 -0.90 10.86 9.09
C GLU A 123 0.58 11.02 8.72
N CYS A 124 1.01 10.45 7.58
CA CYS A 124 2.42 10.44 7.19
C CYS A 124 2.82 11.54 6.19
N PHE A 125 1.88 12.03 5.36
CA PHE A 125 2.18 12.90 4.22
C PHE A 125 1.21 14.08 4.08
N LYS A 126 1.69 15.14 3.45
CA LYS A 126 0.85 16.27 3.03
C LYS A 126 0.13 15.93 1.74
N ALA A 127 -1.05 16.53 1.56
CA ALA A 127 -1.87 16.39 0.35
C ALA A 127 -1.07 16.63 -0.97
N GLU A 128 -0.16 17.60 -0.95
CA GLU A 128 0.69 17.99 -2.08
C GLU A 128 1.67 16.88 -2.50
N GLU A 129 2.09 16.03 -1.55
CA GLU A 129 3.06 14.95 -1.78
C GLU A 129 2.41 13.71 -2.43
N LEU A 130 1.08 13.63 -2.44
CA LEU A 130 0.35 12.43 -2.88
C LEU A 130 0.29 12.29 -4.41
N LEU A 131 0.52 13.36 -5.17
CA LEU A 131 0.46 13.36 -6.64
C LEU A 131 -0.88 12.78 -7.19
N MET A 132 -1.99 13.08 -6.50
CA MET A 132 -3.34 12.66 -6.88
C MET A 132 -4.14 13.83 -7.47
N LYS A 133 -5.24 13.54 -8.16
CA LYS A 133 -6.13 14.58 -8.69
C LYS A 133 -6.69 15.42 -7.53
N GLN A 134 -6.60 16.75 -7.67
CA GLN A 134 -7.04 17.69 -6.64
C GLN A 134 -8.50 17.45 -6.20
N GLN A 135 -9.39 17.14 -7.15
CA GLN A 135 -10.80 16.83 -6.86
C GLN A 135 -10.98 15.67 -5.87
N LEU A 136 -10.08 14.67 -5.89
CA LEU A 136 -10.13 13.55 -4.96
C LEU A 136 -9.55 13.93 -3.60
N ILE A 137 -8.43 14.65 -3.60
CA ILE A 137 -7.81 15.17 -2.38
C ILE A 137 -8.82 16.04 -1.62
N ASP A 138 -9.47 16.99 -2.30
CA ASP A 138 -10.41 17.91 -1.65
C ASP A 138 -11.63 17.20 -1.05
N LYS A 139 -11.99 16.03 -1.58
CA LYS A 139 -13.17 15.24 -1.21
C LYS A 139 -12.88 14.21 -0.13
N TYR A 140 -11.73 13.55 -0.17
CA TYR A 140 -11.41 12.39 0.68
C TYR A 140 -10.24 12.62 1.64
N PHE A 141 -9.35 13.59 1.38
CA PHE A 141 -8.23 13.87 2.27
C PHE A 141 -8.76 14.52 3.57
N PRO A 142 -8.51 13.92 4.75
CA PRO A 142 -8.96 14.46 6.03
C PRO A 142 -8.40 15.87 6.27
N LYS A 143 -9.28 16.85 6.54
CA LYS A 143 -8.90 18.27 6.72
C LYS A 143 -8.49 18.65 8.16
N THR A 144 -8.33 17.66 9.04
CA THR A 144 -8.02 17.86 10.47
C THR A 144 -7.21 16.66 10.95
N GLY A 145 -6.10 16.78 11.69
CA GLY A 145 -5.43 17.93 12.26
C GLY A 145 -4.37 17.45 13.27
N LYS A 146 -3.09 17.50 12.89
CA LYS A 146 -1.92 17.43 13.77
C LYS A 146 -0.68 17.76 12.93
N ASN A 147 -0.40 19.05 12.77
CA ASN A 147 0.92 19.66 12.63
C ASN A 147 0.79 21.14 12.25
N ASP A 148 0.08 21.90 13.09
CA ASP A 148 0.36 23.34 13.23
C ASP A 148 1.54 23.49 14.19
N HIS A 149 2.75 23.14 13.73
CA HIS A 149 3.95 23.76 14.29
C HIS A 149 4.25 25.01 13.44
N ALA A 150 3.45 26.05 13.67
CA ALA A 150 3.87 27.40 13.36
C ALA A 150 4.90 27.83 14.41
N PRO A 151 6.05 28.42 14.05
CA PRO A 151 6.89 29.09 15.03
C PRO A 151 6.13 30.32 15.56
N GLU A 152 5.70 30.28 16.82
CA GLU A 152 5.31 31.48 17.55
C GLU A 152 6.54 32.38 17.68
N ASN A 153 6.58 33.43 16.87
CA ASN A 153 7.39 34.60 17.14
C ASN A 153 6.70 35.41 18.25
N VAL A 154 7.26 35.38 19.46
CA VAL A 154 7.24 36.48 20.43
C VAL A 154 8.61 36.59 21.08
#